data_AF-A0A945U000-F1
#
_entry.id   AF-A0A945U000-F1
#
_cell.length_a   1.000
_cell.length_b   1.000
_cell.length_c   1.000
_cell.angle_alpha   90.00
_cell.angle_beta   90.00
_cell.angle_gamma   90.00
#
_symmetry.space_group_name_H-M   'P 1'
#
loop_
_entity.id
_entity.type
_entity.pdbx_description
1 polymer ?
#
loop_
_entity_poly.entity_id
_entity_poly.type
_entity_poly.pdbx_seq_one_letter_code
_entity_poly.pdbx_strand_id
1 'polypeptide(L)'
;MNVMFDMFVDVFGVYVVGTSGVPDAHLLHTANVLAQYLDNDEDGVPDDSDVLGVLTDHNFVVPVWMESDRDSFRDGARGTPCEDDVSMAASMYYGQDQWALGGLQAAGSWDTNLEEVWHVVSVGWYETYPEFFGDEPESRLSKAMDTARGGHFEHIPDSYPEGSWYAYDDDTCDYRCQIHEYFYWLLMANIGALDPSISDKCDDSRHEWHVCSKSELEQVDELAYALLNHYDFSLPTRIPTGTYLPLD
;
A
#
# COMPACT_ATOMS: atom_id res chain seq x y z
N MET A 1 -20.34 1.80 -14.16
CA MET A 1 -19.22 2.77 -14.03
C MET A 1 -19.62 4.21 -14.32
N ASN A 2 -20.09 4.58 -15.53
CA ASN A 2 -20.38 5.99 -15.94
C ASN A 2 -21.50 6.78 -15.22
N VAL A 3 -22.01 6.29 -14.08
CA VAL A 3 -22.97 7.05 -13.25
C VAL A 3 -22.34 7.56 -11.95
N MET A 4 -21.11 7.17 -11.61
CA MET A 4 -20.41 7.67 -10.42
C MET A 4 -18.94 8.00 -10.65
N PHE A 5 -18.19 7.18 -11.38
CA PHE A 5 -16.86 7.55 -11.82
C PHE A 5 -16.96 8.23 -13.18
N ASP A 6 -16.31 9.39 -13.30
CA ASP A 6 -16.22 10.17 -14.52
C ASP A 6 -14.77 10.43 -14.93
N MET A 7 -13.81 10.10 -14.07
CA MET A 7 -12.38 10.20 -14.36
C MET A 7 -11.71 8.84 -14.25
N PHE A 8 -10.89 8.53 -15.26
CA PHE A 8 -10.19 7.25 -15.40
C PHE A 8 -8.79 7.52 -15.93
N VAL A 9 -7.77 7.03 -15.22
CA VAL A 9 -6.38 7.03 -15.68
C VAL A 9 -5.91 5.58 -15.73
N ASP A 10 -5.51 5.14 -16.91
CA ASP A 10 -4.97 3.79 -17.14
C ASP A 10 -3.48 3.76 -16.77
N VAL A 11 -3.11 2.89 -15.85
CA VAL A 11 -1.73 2.64 -15.43
C VAL A 11 -1.44 1.15 -15.63
N PHE A 12 -0.85 0.83 -16.78
CA PHE A 12 -0.52 -0.56 -17.17
C PHE A 12 -1.71 -1.54 -17.11
N GLY A 13 -2.94 -1.06 -17.32
CA GLY A 13 -4.17 -1.84 -17.23
C GLY A 13 -4.88 -1.78 -15.87
N VAL A 14 -4.23 -1.24 -14.83
CA VAL A 14 -4.87 -0.94 -13.53
C VAL A 14 -5.37 0.49 -13.56
N TYR A 15 -6.65 0.70 -13.27
CA TYR A 15 -7.25 2.03 -13.38
C TYR A 15 -7.22 2.79 -12.05
N VAL A 16 -6.73 4.03 -12.08
CA VAL A 16 -7.07 5.02 -11.04
C VAL A 16 -8.38 5.68 -11.44
N VAL A 17 -9.37 5.59 -10.57
CA VAL A 17 -10.75 6.02 -10.85
C VAL A 17 -11.17 7.10 -9.87
N GLY A 18 -11.88 8.12 -10.35
CA GLY A 18 -12.33 9.20 -9.47
C GLY A 18 -13.63 9.87 -9.90
N THR A 19 -14.11 10.74 -9.01
CA THR A 19 -15.35 11.52 -9.19
C THR A 19 -15.04 12.98 -9.49
N SER A 20 -15.95 13.67 -10.18
CA SER A 20 -15.84 15.09 -10.60
C SER A 20 -15.45 16.08 -9.51
N GLY A 21 -15.62 15.69 -8.23
CA GLY A 21 -15.27 16.51 -7.08
C GLY A 21 -13.77 16.50 -6.75
N VAL A 22 -13.00 15.53 -7.27
CA VAL A 22 -11.57 15.41 -7.04
C VAL A 22 -10.80 16.26 -8.06
N PRO A 23 -9.85 17.12 -7.65
CA PRO A 23 -9.03 17.86 -8.59
C PRO A 23 -8.09 16.93 -9.38
N ASP A 24 -7.95 17.16 -10.68
CA ASP A 24 -7.10 16.38 -11.60
C ASP A 24 -5.68 16.11 -11.04
N ALA A 25 -5.08 17.11 -10.39
CA ALA A 25 -3.73 16.98 -9.82
C ALA A 25 -3.62 15.87 -8.76
N HIS A 26 -4.66 15.62 -7.98
CA HIS A 26 -4.66 14.57 -6.95
C HIS A 26 -4.86 13.19 -7.58
N LEU A 27 -5.78 13.08 -8.54
CA LEU A 27 -5.98 11.86 -9.33
C LEU A 27 -4.69 11.46 -10.07
N LEU A 28 -4.05 12.42 -10.74
CA LEU A 28 -2.80 12.21 -11.47
C LEU A 28 -1.64 11.87 -10.54
N HIS A 29 -1.57 12.50 -9.36
CA HIS A 29 -0.57 12.14 -8.35
C HIS A 29 -0.74 10.68 -7.91
N THR A 30 -1.95 10.24 -7.59
CA THR A 30 -2.24 8.84 -7.24
C THR A 30 -1.89 7.89 -8.39
N ALA A 31 -2.23 8.25 -9.63
CA ALA A 31 -1.86 7.46 -10.81
C ALA A 31 -0.34 7.34 -11.01
N ASN A 32 0.40 8.41 -10.78
CA ASN A 32 1.85 8.38 -10.85
C ASN A 32 2.48 7.56 -9.70
N VAL A 33 1.90 7.59 -8.49
CA VAL A 33 2.34 6.72 -7.39
C VAL A 33 2.11 5.26 -7.74
N LEU A 34 0.94 4.91 -8.29
CA LEU A 34 0.66 3.56 -8.78
C LEU A 34 1.67 3.14 -9.86
N ALA A 35 1.95 4.02 -10.82
CA ALA A 35 2.94 3.74 -11.86
C ALA A 35 4.33 3.48 -11.26
N GLN A 36 4.77 4.30 -10.31
CA GLN A 36 6.06 4.14 -9.61
C GLN A 36 6.13 2.94 -8.67
N TYR A 37 5.00 2.31 -8.33
CA TYR A 37 4.99 1.02 -7.64
C TYR A 37 5.06 -0.17 -8.59
N LEU A 38 4.42 -0.07 -9.75
CA LEU A 38 4.40 -1.13 -10.76
C LEU A 38 5.64 -1.13 -11.64
N ASP A 39 6.23 0.03 -11.87
CA ASP A 39 7.48 0.30 -12.57
C ASP A 39 8.27 1.30 -11.71
N ASN A 40 8.93 0.77 -10.67
CA ASN A 40 9.73 1.56 -9.75
C ASN A 40 11.00 2.07 -10.40
N ASP A 41 11.45 1.41 -11.48
CA ASP A 41 12.64 1.82 -12.17
C ASP A 41 12.45 3.00 -13.16
N GLU A 42 11.20 3.23 -13.54
CA GLU A 42 10.69 4.24 -14.47
C GLU A 42 11.21 4.09 -15.89
N ASP A 43 11.42 2.84 -16.35
CA ASP A 43 11.82 2.54 -17.73
C ASP A 43 10.63 2.36 -18.71
N GLY A 44 9.39 2.43 -18.21
CA GLY A 44 8.18 2.27 -19.00
C GLY A 44 7.65 0.83 -19.05
N VAL A 45 8.30 -0.11 -18.36
CA VAL A 45 7.92 -1.52 -18.30
C VAL A 45 7.65 -1.92 -16.84
N PRO A 46 6.52 -2.57 -16.54
CA PRO A 46 6.26 -3.09 -15.20
C PRO A 46 7.36 -4.05 -14.73
N ASP A 47 7.83 -3.83 -13.49
CA ASP A 47 8.93 -4.53 -12.84
C ASP A 47 8.64 -6.03 -12.60
N ASP A 48 7.38 -6.36 -12.34
CA ASP A 48 6.89 -7.73 -12.16
C ASP A 48 5.56 -7.92 -12.91
N SER A 49 5.62 -8.59 -14.06
CA SER A 49 4.45 -8.82 -14.91
C SER A 49 3.44 -9.80 -14.32
N ASP A 50 3.88 -10.70 -13.43
CA ASP A 50 2.98 -11.69 -12.83
C ASP A 50 2.14 -11.03 -11.72
N VAL A 51 2.77 -10.17 -10.91
CA VAL A 51 2.09 -9.31 -9.93
C VAL A 51 1.09 -8.39 -10.63
N LEU A 52 1.48 -7.71 -11.71
CA LEU A 52 0.55 -6.91 -12.51
C LEU A 52 -0.58 -7.77 -13.11
N GLY A 53 -0.26 -8.98 -13.57
CA GLY A 53 -1.21 -9.95 -14.09
C GLY A 53 -2.37 -10.19 -13.14
N VAL A 54 -2.08 -10.49 -11.87
CA VAL A 54 -3.11 -10.65 -10.83
C VAL A 54 -4.03 -9.43 -10.73
N LEU A 55 -3.44 -8.23 -10.65
CA LEU A 55 -4.22 -6.99 -10.48
C LEU A 55 -5.16 -6.76 -11.66
N THR A 56 -4.67 -6.99 -12.89
CA THR A 56 -5.46 -6.80 -14.11
C THR A 56 -6.50 -7.89 -14.33
N ASP A 57 -6.18 -9.16 -14.08
CA ASP A 57 -7.08 -10.30 -14.26
C ASP A 57 -8.26 -10.27 -13.27
N HIS A 58 -8.04 -9.68 -12.09
CA HIS A 58 -9.07 -9.50 -11.05
C HIS A 58 -9.70 -8.09 -11.07
N ASN A 59 -9.45 -7.28 -12.11
CA ASN A 59 -10.01 -5.95 -12.31
C ASN A 59 -9.84 -5.02 -11.09
N PHE A 60 -8.64 -4.99 -10.50
CA PHE A 60 -8.35 -4.04 -9.43
C PHE A 60 -8.34 -2.60 -9.94
N VAL A 61 -8.87 -1.71 -9.10
CA VAL A 61 -8.82 -0.25 -9.32
C VAL A 61 -8.32 0.45 -8.06
N VAL A 62 -7.77 1.65 -8.23
CA VAL A 62 -7.41 2.56 -7.13
C VAL A 62 -8.41 3.72 -7.11
N PRO A 63 -9.37 3.73 -6.16
CA PRO A 63 -10.35 4.80 -6.07
C PRO A 63 -9.77 6.07 -5.44
N VAL A 64 -10.10 7.23 -6.02
CA VAL A 64 -9.86 8.55 -5.46
C VAL A 64 -11.16 9.33 -5.47
N TRP A 65 -11.75 9.57 -4.30
CA TRP A 65 -13.10 10.13 -4.20
C TRP A 65 -13.33 10.86 -2.88
N MET A 66 -14.49 11.50 -2.71
CA MET A 66 -14.92 11.97 -1.39
C MET A 66 -15.60 10.82 -0.64
N GLU A 67 -15.60 10.86 0.70
CA GLU A 67 -16.27 9.83 1.53
C GLU A 67 -17.76 9.67 1.16
N SER A 68 -18.46 10.77 0.87
CA SER A 68 -19.87 10.75 0.44
C SER A 68 -20.09 10.02 -0.89
N ASP A 69 -19.11 10.04 -1.78
CA ASP A 69 -19.18 9.38 -3.08
C ASP A 69 -18.98 7.87 -2.92
N ARG A 70 -18.10 7.45 -2.00
CA ARG A 70 -17.87 6.04 -1.66
C ARG A 70 -19.11 5.38 -1.07
N ASP A 71 -19.80 6.05 -0.15
CA ASP A 71 -21.06 5.52 0.42
C ASP A 71 -22.15 5.39 -0.66
N SER A 72 -22.27 6.42 -1.51
CA SER A 72 -23.18 6.39 -2.67
C SER A 72 -22.81 5.26 -3.64
N PHE A 73 -21.51 5.02 -3.82
CA PHE A 73 -20.98 3.94 -4.65
C PHE A 73 -21.40 2.58 -4.13
N ARG A 74 -21.13 2.30 -2.85
CA ARG A 74 -21.48 1.03 -2.24
C ARG A 74 -22.98 0.74 -2.33
N ASP A 75 -23.82 1.74 -2.09
CA ASP A 75 -25.28 1.55 -2.17
C ASP A 75 -25.77 1.36 -3.61
N GLY A 76 -25.17 2.06 -4.57
CA GLY A 76 -25.52 1.97 -6.00
C GLY A 76 -24.93 0.76 -6.73
N ALA A 77 -23.83 0.19 -6.24
CA ALA A 77 -23.15 -0.95 -6.85
C ALA A 77 -23.88 -2.28 -6.57
N ARG A 78 -24.62 -2.38 -5.46
CA ARG A 78 -25.33 -3.61 -5.07
C ARG A 78 -26.24 -4.15 -6.17
N GLY A 79 -26.07 -5.42 -6.51
CA GLY A 79 -26.78 -6.13 -7.55
C GLY A 79 -26.39 -5.72 -8.97
N THR A 80 -25.25 -5.04 -9.14
CA THR A 80 -24.71 -4.63 -10.44
C THR A 80 -23.37 -5.30 -10.71
N PRO A 81 -22.92 -5.38 -11.97
CA PRO A 81 -21.57 -5.85 -12.29
C PRO A 81 -20.44 -5.10 -11.57
N CYS A 82 -20.67 -3.88 -11.07
CA CYS A 82 -19.63 -3.17 -10.30
C CYS A 82 -19.42 -3.77 -8.90
N GLU A 83 -20.37 -4.53 -8.36
CA GLU A 83 -20.19 -5.27 -7.11
C GLU A 83 -19.35 -6.53 -7.31
N ASP A 84 -19.49 -7.19 -8.46
CA ASP A 84 -18.88 -8.51 -8.71
C ASP A 84 -17.62 -8.47 -9.59
N ASP A 85 -17.50 -7.50 -10.51
CA ASP A 85 -16.46 -7.46 -11.54
C ASP A 85 -15.38 -6.39 -11.28
N VAL A 86 -15.46 -5.62 -10.20
CA VAL A 86 -14.47 -4.59 -9.86
C VAL A 86 -13.93 -4.84 -8.45
N SER A 87 -12.62 -4.96 -8.34
CA SER A 87 -11.94 -5.20 -7.07
C SER A 87 -11.31 -3.93 -6.52
N MET A 88 -11.42 -3.73 -5.22
CA MET A 88 -10.82 -2.61 -4.49
C MET A 88 -10.24 -3.17 -3.19
N ALA A 89 -9.03 -2.77 -2.83
CA ALA A 89 -8.41 -3.12 -1.54
C ALA A 89 -8.39 -1.92 -0.57
N ALA A 90 -8.17 -0.73 -1.11
CA ALA A 90 -7.96 0.51 -0.38
C ALA A 90 -8.53 1.70 -1.17
N SER A 91 -8.52 2.91 -0.62
CA SER A 91 -9.06 4.09 -1.30
C SER A 91 -8.48 5.38 -0.77
N MET A 92 -8.28 6.34 -1.66
CA MET A 92 -7.91 7.70 -1.27
C MET A 92 -9.15 8.60 -1.13
N TYR A 93 -9.22 9.34 -0.04
CA TYR A 93 -10.32 10.23 0.33
C TYR A 93 -9.91 11.70 0.26
N TYR A 94 -10.34 12.39 -0.80
CA TYR A 94 -10.05 13.80 -0.97
C TYR A 94 -10.72 14.64 0.15
N GLY A 95 -9.89 15.40 0.87
CA GLY A 95 -10.31 16.21 2.02
C GLY A 95 -10.10 15.55 3.38
N GLN A 96 -9.67 14.28 3.42
CA GLN A 96 -9.27 13.57 4.64
C GLN A 96 -7.81 13.14 4.57
N ASP A 97 -7.44 12.50 3.46
CA ASP A 97 -6.07 12.01 3.25
C ASP A 97 -5.12 13.12 2.79
N GLN A 98 -3.82 12.84 2.95
CA GLN A 98 -2.76 13.76 2.61
C GLN A 98 -2.09 13.35 1.30
N TRP A 99 -1.86 14.34 0.43
CA TRP A 99 -1.05 14.18 -0.78
C TRP A 99 0.20 15.03 -0.67
N ALA A 100 1.37 14.41 -0.81
CA ALA A 100 2.63 15.12 -0.92
C ALA A 100 2.92 15.45 -2.39
N LEU A 101 2.19 16.41 -2.97
CA LEU A 101 2.37 16.77 -4.38
C LEU A 101 3.83 17.18 -4.67
N GLY A 102 4.50 16.45 -5.56
CA GLY A 102 5.93 16.62 -5.87
C GLY A 102 6.88 15.81 -4.97
N GLY A 103 6.35 14.90 -4.15
CA GLY A 103 7.07 13.98 -3.29
C GLY A 103 7.25 14.48 -1.87
N LEU A 104 7.50 13.53 -0.94
CA LEU A 104 7.61 13.79 0.51
C LEU A 104 8.57 14.93 0.84
N GLN A 105 9.76 14.94 0.22
CA GLN A 105 10.79 15.95 0.49
C GLN A 105 10.34 17.36 0.09
N ALA A 106 9.64 17.50 -1.03
CA ALA A 106 9.18 18.79 -1.53
C ALA A 106 7.99 19.32 -0.74
N ALA A 107 7.07 18.43 -0.35
CA ALA A 107 5.89 18.78 0.43
C ALA A 107 6.21 19.03 1.92
N GLY A 108 7.18 18.30 2.48
CA GLY A 108 7.47 18.30 3.91
C GLY A 108 6.36 17.69 4.76
N SER A 109 5.53 16.82 4.17
CA SER A 109 4.41 16.12 4.81
C SER A 109 4.34 14.68 4.30
N TRP A 110 3.59 13.84 5.02
CA TRP A 110 3.31 12.48 4.58
C TRP A 110 2.46 12.45 3.31
N ASP A 111 2.53 11.33 2.61
CA ASP A 111 1.72 11.01 1.45
C ASP A 111 0.96 9.72 1.71
N THR A 112 -0.35 9.83 1.96
CA THR A 112 -1.22 8.69 2.24
C THR A 112 -1.29 7.72 1.05
N ASN A 113 -0.98 8.19 -0.18
CA ASN A 113 -0.92 7.31 -1.34
C ASN A 113 0.11 6.18 -1.18
N LEU A 114 1.18 6.38 -0.38
CA LEU A 114 2.18 5.34 -0.14
C LEU A 114 1.62 4.12 0.60
N GLU A 115 0.51 4.29 1.31
CA GLU A 115 -0.19 3.24 2.05
C GLU A 115 -1.33 2.67 1.22
N GLU A 116 -2.29 3.52 0.85
CA GLU A 116 -3.52 3.09 0.18
C GLU A 116 -3.27 2.49 -1.21
N VAL A 117 -2.33 3.04 -1.98
CA VAL A 117 -1.98 2.46 -3.29
C VAL A 117 -1.20 1.15 -3.09
N TRP A 118 -0.37 1.08 -2.05
CA TRP A 118 0.37 -0.13 -1.73
C TRP A 118 -0.56 -1.27 -1.29
N HIS A 119 -1.62 -0.98 -0.53
CA HIS A 119 -2.65 -1.96 -0.18
C HIS A 119 -3.32 -2.58 -1.40
N VAL A 120 -3.46 -1.84 -2.51
CA VAL A 120 -3.92 -2.41 -3.79
C VAL A 120 -2.82 -3.24 -4.46
N VAL A 121 -1.61 -2.69 -4.60
CA VAL A 121 -0.50 -3.37 -5.29
C VAL A 121 -0.08 -4.67 -4.59
N SER A 122 -0.07 -4.67 -3.25
CA SER A 122 0.34 -5.82 -2.43
C SER A 122 -0.57 -7.03 -2.57
N VAL A 123 -1.83 -6.87 -3.01
CA VAL A 123 -2.68 -8.02 -3.37
C VAL A 123 -2.04 -8.87 -4.46
N GLY A 124 -1.45 -8.23 -5.47
CA GLY A 124 -0.73 -8.93 -6.52
C GLY A 124 0.44 -9.76 -5.96
N TRP A 125 1.14 -9.26 -4.95
CA TRP A 125 2.23 -9.97 -4.28
C TRP A 125 1.75 -11.17 -3.46
N TYR A 126 0.64 -11.02 -2.72
CA TYR A 126 0.06 -12.09 -1.91
C TYR A 126 -0.34 -13.29 -2.76
N GLU A 127 -0.97 -13.04 -3.91
CA GLU A 127 -1.47 -14.10 -4.79
C GLU A 127 -0.39 -14.69 -5.70
N THR A 128 0.56 -13.87 -6.17
CA THR A 128 1.64 -14.34 -7.07
C THR A 128 2.66 -15.19 -6.32
N TYR A 129 3.01 -14.79 -5.10
CA TYR A 129 4.08 -15.43 -4.31
C TYR A 129 3.60 -15.84 -2.90
N PRO A 130 2.60 -16.73 -2.79
CA PRO A 130 1.94 -17.03 -1.51
C PRO A 130 2.84 -17.69 -0.46
N GLU A 131 3.90 -18.41 -0.87
CA GLU A 131 4.89 -18.94 0.08
C GLU A 131 5.67 -17.81 0.78
N PHE A 132 5.85 -16.68 0.10
CA PHE A 132 6.67 -15.56 0.55
C PHE A 132 5.81 -14.51 1.24
N PHE A 133 4.81 -14.00 0.52
CA PHE A 133 4.02 -12.85 0.95
C PHE A 133 2.59 -13.18 1.34
N GLY A 134 2.14 -14.44 1.24
CA GLY A 134 0.76 -14.81 1.52
C GLY A 134 0.23 -14.20 2.82
N ASP A 135 -1.00 -13.69 2.78
CA ASP A 135 -1.66 -12.94 3.85
C ASP A 135 -2.42 -13.83 4.85
N GLU A 136 -2.02 -15.09 4.90
CA GLU A 136 -2.52 -16.15 5.78
C GLU A 136 -1.33 -16.83 6.48
N PRO A 137 -1.55 -17.57 7.58
CA PRO A 137 -0.48 -18.29 8.25
C PRO A 137 0.31 -19.20 7.31
N GLU A 138 1.62 -19.33 7.60
CA GLU A 138 2.63 -20.17 6.93
C GLU A 138 3.51 -19.49 5.89
N SER A 139 3.17 -18.29 5.43
CA SER A 139 4.07 -17.51 4.57
C SER A 139 5.30 -17.00 5.34
N ARG A 140 6.34 -16.56 4.63
CA ARG A 140 7.50 -15.93 5.26
C ARG A 140 7.13 -14.59 5.90
N LEU A 141 6.24 -13.83 5.26
CA LEU A 141 5.69 -12.59 5.79
C LEU A 141 4.94 -12.82 7.10
N SER A 142 4.08 -13.85 7.15
CA SER A 142 3.30 -14.18 8.35
C SER A 142 4.21 -14.58 9.52
N LYS A 143 5.28 -15.34 9.23
CA LYS A 143 6.30 -15.74 10.22
C LYS A 143 7.10 -14.55 10.74
N ALA A 144 7.41 -13.59 9.86
CA ALA A 144 8.08 -12.35 10.26
C ALA A 144 7.16 -11.49 11.13
N MET A 145 5.89 -11.32 10.75
CA MET A 145 4.90 -10.57 11.54
C MET A 145 4.68 -11.18 12.93
N ASP A 146 4.55 -12.50 13.03
CA ASP A 146 4.38 -13.17 14.33
C ASP A 146 5.61 -12.97 15.22
N THR A 147 6.82 -12.88 14.63
CA THR A 147 8.02 -12.53 15.36
C THR A 147 7.99 -11.08 15.82
N ALA A 148 7.56 -10.16 14.95
CA ALA A 148 7.46 -8.73 15.23
C ALA A 148 6.49 -8.37 16.36
N ARG A 149 5.43 -9.17 16.50
CA ARG A 149 4.41 -9.04 17.55
C ARG A 149 4.74 -9.85 18.81
N GLY A 150 5.86 -10.56 18.84
CA GLY A 150 6.24 -11.44 19.96
C GLY A 150 5.39 -12.71 20.10
N GLY A 151 4.61 -13.06 19.09
CA GLY A 151 3.72 -14.22 19.06
C GLY A 151 2.69 -14.16 17.94
N HIS A 152 1.91 -15.24 17.81
CA HIS A 152 0.81 -15.33 16.88
C HIS A 152 -0.50 -14.81 17.51
N PHE A 153 -1.12 -13.81 16.88
CA PHE A 153 -2.36 -13.19 17.35
C PHE A 153 -3.36 -13.05 16.19
N GLU A 154 -4.48 -13.79 16.27
CA GLU A 154 -5.58 -13.72 15.31
C GLU A 154 -6.37 -12.40 15.39
N HIS A 155 -6.40 -11.80 16.59
CA HIS A 155 -7.04 -10.53 16.90
C HIS A 155 -6.11 -9.70 17.77
N ILE A 156 -6.33 -8.38 17.80
CA ILE A 156 -5.56 -7.45 18.62
C ILE A 156 -5.63 -7.86 20.11
N PRO A 157 -4.49 -8.15 20.76
CA PRO A 157 -4.45 -8.45 22.19
C PRO A 157 -4.61 -7.18 23.03
N ASP A 158 -5.03 -7.32 24.30
CA ASP A 158 -5.06 -6.20 25.26
C ASP A 158 -3.70 -5.48 25.38
N SER A 159 -2.61 -6.21 25.18
CA SER A 159 -1.24 -5.69 25.10
C SER A 159 -0.33 -6.68 24.38
N TYR A 160 0.51 -6.20 23.47
CA TYR A 160 1.59 -7.01 22.90
C TYR A 160 2.70 -7.28 23.93
N PRO A 161 3.43 -8.40 23.82
CA PRO A 161 4.62 -8.68 24.61
C PRO A 161 5.65 -7.55 24.59
N GLU A 162 6.36 -7.36 25.70
CA GLU A 162 7.49 -6.42 25.76
C GLU A 162 8.55 -6.80 24.72
N GLY A 163 9.03 -5.80 23.97
CA GLY A 163 9.99 -5.99 22.88
C GLY A 163 9.38 -6.22 21.50
N SER A 164 8.04 -6.24 21.38
CA SER A 164 7.37 -6.20 20.08
C SER A 164 7.66 -4.88 19.38
N TRP A 165 7.93 -4.92 18.08
CA TRP A 165 8.16 -3.72 17.25
C TRP A 165 7.03 -3.41 16.28
N TYR A 166 6.06 -4.33 16.19
CA TYR A 166 4.78 -4.10 15.55
C TYR A 166 3.66 -4.32 16.55
N ALA A 167 2.81 -3.32 16.75
CA ALA A 167 1.75 -3.29 17.75
C ALA A 167 0.50 -2.57 17.22
N TYR A 168 -0.17 -3.19 16.25
CA TYR A 168 -1.42 -2.68 15.66
C TYR A 168 -2.54 -2.56 16.69
N ASP A 169 -3.31 -1.46 16.67
CA ASP A 169 -4.28 -1.14 17.73
C ASP A 169 -5.74 -0.96 17.27
N ASP A 170 -6.05 -1.14 15.98
CA ASP A 170 -7.44 -1.16 15.49
C ASP A 170 -8.12 -2.51 15.80
N ASP A 171 -9.03 -2.49 16.76
CA ASP A 171 -9.76 -3.67 17.26
C ASP A 171 -10.75 -4.28 16.26
N THR A 172 -10.98 -3.64 15.11
CA THR A 172 -11.80 -4.16 14.01
C THR A 172 -11.02 -5.09 13.06
N CYS A 173 -9.70 -5.11 13.18
CA CYS A 173 -8.77 -5.80 12.30
C CYS A 173 -8.53 -7.26 12.75
N ASP A 174 -8.53 -8.19 11.80
CA ASP A 174 -8.13 -9.59 12.01
C ASP A 174 -6.66 -9.82 11.63
N TYR A 175 -6.19 -11.06 11.66
CA TYR A 175 -4.82 -11.41 11.28
C TYR A 175 -4.46 -10.90 9.88
N ARG A 176 -5.40 -11.04 8.94
CA ARG A 176 -5.22 -10.71 7.53
C ARG A 176 -5.06 -9.21 7.32
N CYS A 177 -5.89 -8.40 7.98
CA CYS A 177 -5.74 -6.95 7.95
C CYS A 177 -4.39 -6.52 8.59
N GLN A 178 -3.97 -7.13 9.70
CA GLN A 178 -2.68 -6.80 10.34
C GLN A 178 -1.47 -7.13 9.45
N ILE A 179 -1.51 -8.23 8.71
CA ILE A 179 -0.39 -8.59 7.83
C ILE A 179 -0.27 -7.65 6.63
N HIS A 180 -1.38 -7.07 6.16
CA HIS A 180 -1.37 -6.03 5.12
C HIS A 180 -0.67 -4.77 5.61
N GLU A 181 -1.02 -4.31 6.81
CA GLU A 181 -0.38 -3.15 7.45
C GLU A 181 1.08 -3.39 7.80
N TYR A 182 1.40 -4.59 8.29
CA TYR A 182 2.79 -4.98 8.50
C TYR A 182 3.60 -4.91 7.21
N PHE A 183 3.07 -5.41 6.07
CA PHE A 183 3.81 -5.34 4.81
C PHE A 183 4.02 -3.90 4.32
N TYR A 184 3.04 -3.03 4.53
CA TYR A 184 3.19 -1.60 4.32
C TYR A 184 4.34 -1.02 5.16
N TRP A 185 4.36 -1.26 6.46
CA TRP A 185 5.42 -0.76 7.35
C TRP A 185 6.81 -1.24 6.95
N LEU A 186 6.91 -2.53 6.60
CA LEU A 186 8.13 -3.12 6.09
C LEU A 186 8.62 -2.41 4.82
N LEU A 187 7.74 -2.17 3.86
CA LEU A 187 8.09 -1.46 2.64
C LEU A 187 8.56 -0.04 2.95
N MET A 188 7.81 0.72 3.77
CA MET A 188 8.11 2.12 4.08
C MET A 188 9.48 2.27 4.76
N ALA A 189 9.80 1.38 5.70
CA ALA A 189 11.12 1.34 6.32
C ALA A 189 12.22 0.96 5.30
N ASN A 190 11.95 -0.02 4.44
CA ASN A 190 12.92 -0.56 3.48
C ASN A 190 13.27 0.43 2.35
N ILE A 191 12.31 1.22 1.87
CA ILE A 191 12.55 2.26 0.84
C ILE A 191 13.02 3.59 1.45
N GLY A 192 13.06 3.70 2.78
CA GLY A 192 13.52 4.89 3.49
C GLY A 192 12.49 6.02 3.57
N ALA A 193 11.20 5.74 3.33
CA ALA A 193 10.13 6.75 3.44
C ALA A 193 9.94 7.25 4.88
N LEU A 194 10.31 6.42 5.87
CA LEU A 194 10.22 6.74 7.29
C LEU A 194 11.44 7.50 7.86
N ASP A 195 12.36 7.98 7.01
CA ASP A 195 13.50 8.79 7.47
C ASP A 195 13.00 10.06 8.18
N PRO A 196 13.34 10.27 9.47
CA PRO A 196 12.87 11.44 10.24
C PRO A 196 13.33 12.80 9.70
N SER A 197 14.29 12.82 8.75
CA SER A 197 14.68 14.04 8.03
C SER A 197 13.72 14.42 6.90
N ILE A 198 12.80 13.53 6.52
CA ILE A 198 11.80 13.74 5.47
C ILE A 198 10.47 14.18 6.06
N SER A 199 9.97 13.47 7.08
CA SER A 199 8.69 13.76 7.76
C SER A 199 8.67 13.21 9.19
N ASP A 200 7.68 13.63 9.98
CA ASP A 200 7.48 13.16 11.36
C ASP A 200 6.78 11.78 11.44
N LYS A 201 6.47 11.13 10.30
CA LYS A 201 5.67 9.89 10.24
C LYS A 201 6.22 8.76 11.11
N CYS A 202 7.55 8.55 11.15
CA CYS A 202 8.10 7.48 12.00
C CYS A 202 7.86 7.76 13.49
N ASP A 203 8.03 9.02 13.93
CA ASP A 203 7.81 9.38 15.33
C ASP A 203 6.32 9.37 15.69
N ASP A 204 5.44 9.80 14.79
CA ASP A 204 3.99 9.81 14.99
C ASP A 204 3.40 8.38 15.10
N SER A 205 3.94 7.44 14.32
CA SER A 205 3.49 6.04 14.29
C SER A 205 4.21 5.12 15.28
N ARG A 206 5.10 5.66 16.14
CA ARG A 206 5.91 4.86 17.09
C ARG A 206 5.15 3.92 18.03
N HIS A 207 3.90 4.23 18.32
CA HIS A 207 3.05 3.40 19.18
C HIS A 207 2.71 2.07 18.50
N GLU A 208 2.65 2.06 17.18
CA GLU A 208 2.35 0.92 16.33
C GLU A 208 3.62 0.32 15.70
N TRP A 209 4.49 1.16 15.15
CA TRP A 209 5.70 0.78 14.42
C TRP A 209 6.85 1.75 14.69
N HIS A 210 8.04 1.26 15.07
CA HIS A 210 9.16 2.12 15.46
C HIS A 210 10.47 1.90 14.68
N VAL A 211 10.44 1.13 13.58
CA VAL A 211 11.61 0.88 12.72
C VAL A 211 11.62 1.90 11.57
N CYS A 212 12.52 2.89 11.59
CA CYS A 212 12.45 4.04 10.69
C CYS A 212 13.30 3.91 9.42
N SER A 213 14.19 2.93 9.35
CA SER A 213 15.16 2.83 8.24
C SER A 213 15.43 1.39 7.82
N LYS A 214 15.88 1.22 6.58
CA LYS A 214 16.34 -0.07 6.06
C LYS A 214 17.43 -0.71 6.93
N SER A 215 18.35 0.10 7.45
CA SER A 215 19.42 -0.39 8.33
C SER A 215 18.92 -0.81 9.72
N GLU A 216 17.87 -0.17 10.24
CA GLU A 216 17.23 -0.62 11.48
C GLU A 216 16.39 -1.86 11.23
N LEU A 217 15.71 -1.94 10.08
CA LEU A 217 14.96 -3.13 9.67
C LEU A 217 15.86 -4.36 9.60
N GLU A 218 17.07 -4.24 9.03
CA GLU A 218 18.08 -5.31 9.01
C GLU A 218 18.48 -5.79 10.43
N GLN A 219 18.47 -4.90 11.43
CA GLN A 219 18.88 -5.21 12.79
C GLN A 219 17.74 -5.73 13.68
N VAL A 220 16.52 -5.25 13.46
CA VAL A 220 15.35 -5.53 14.30
C VAL A 220 14.54 -6.69 13.75
N ASP A 221 14.31 -6.71 12.44
CA ASP A 221 13.45 -7.69 11.76
C ASP A 221 14.23 -8.39 10.64
N GLU A 222 15.22 -9.20 11.04
CA GLU A 222 16.09 -9.93 10.11
C GLU A 222 15.29 -10.80 9.12
N LEU A 223 14.15 -11.34 9.54
CA LEU A 223 13.28 -12.17 8.70
C LEU A 223 12.64 -11.35 7.59
N ALA A 224 12.03 -10.21 7.92
CA ALA A 224 11.43 -9.33 6.94
C ALA A 224 12.49 -8.67 6.05
N TYR A 225 13.61 -8.23 6.61
CA TYR A 225 14.70 -7.67 5.81
C TYR A 225 15.19 -8.67 4.75
N ALA A 226 15.43 -9.92 5.15
CA ALA A 226 15.82 -10.96 4.21
C ALA A 226 14.74 -11.24 3.17
N LEU A 227 13.46 -11.25 3.57
CA LEU A 227 12.33 -11.42 2.66
C LEU A 227 12.31 -10.35 1.56
N LEU A 228 12.51 -9.08 1.91
CA LEU A 228 12.48 -7.97 0.94
C LEU A 228 13.75 -7.85 0.08
N ASN A 229 14.90 -8.36 0.55
CA ASN A 229 16.20 -8.01 -0.06
C ASN A 229 17.05 -9.19 -0.56
N HIS A 230 16.72 -10.45 -0.23
CA HIS A 230 17.57 -11.61 -0.54
C HIS A 230 16.96 -12.63 -1.52
N TYR A 231 15.74 -12.40 -2.00
CA TYR A 231 15.01 -13.34 -2.88
C TYR A 231 14.84 -12.84 -4.32
N ASP A 232 15.58 -11.79 -4.71
CA ASP A 232 15.60 -11.22 -6.06
C ASP A 232 14.20 -10.78 -6.59
N PHE A 233 13.28 -10.44 -5.69
CA PHE A 233 11.99 -9.85 -6.06
C PHE A 233 12.16 -8.42 -6.55
N SER A 234 11.40 -8.03 -7.57
CA SER A 234 11.32 -6.65 -8.07
C SER A 234 10.42 -5.78 -7.18
N LEU A 235 10.64 -5.81 -5.87
CA LEU A 235 9.94 -4.94 -4.93
C LEU A 235 10.41 -3.48 -5.10
N PRO A 236 9.57 -2.49 -4.78
CA PRO A 236 9.98 -1.09 -4.82
C PRO A 236 11.22 -0.83 -3.95
N THR A 237 12.17 -0.09 -4.50
CA THR A 237 13.41 0.31 -3.82
C THR A 237 13.57 1.84 -3.73
N ARG A 238 12.73 2.58 -4.44
CA ARG A 238 12.63 4.05 -4.43
C ARG A 238 11.27 4.48 -3.88
N ILE A 239 11.26 5.62 -3.18
CA ILE A 239 10.03 6.26 -2.71
C ILE A 239 9.29 6.86 -3.91
N PRO A 240 8.03 6.47 -4.18
CA PRO A 240 7.20 7.17 -5.16
C PRO A 240 7.09 8.67 -4.85
N THR A 241 7.18 9.49 -5.87
CA THR A 241 7.12 10.96 -5.76
C THR A 241 5.82 11.55 -6.28
N GLY A 242 4.99 10.73 -6.93
CA GLY A 242 3.80 11.16 -7.66
C GLY A 242 4.14 11.90 -8.95
N THR A 243 5.37 11.74 -9.46
CA THR A 243 5.82 12.22 -10.77
C THR A 243 6.46 11.04 -11.50
N TYR A 244 5.75 10.47 -12.47
CA TYR A 244 6.22 9.35 -13.28
C TYR A 244 6.44 9.83 -14.71
N LEU A 245 7.67 9.70 -15.20
CA LEU A 245 8.08 10.18 -16.53
C LEU A 245 9.01 9.14 -17.16
N PRO A 246 8.46 8.08 -17.78
CA PRO A 246 9.29 7.00 -18.31
C PRO A 246 10.22 7.55 -19.39
N LEU A 247 11.47 7.12 -19.36
CA LEU A 247 12.46 7.54 -20.35
C LEU A 247 12.13 6.87 -21.70
N ASP A 248 11.86 7.68 -22.73
CA ASP A 248 11.71 7.23 -24.13
C ASP A 248 12.92 6.44 -24.67
#